data_AF-A0A0C3QYL9-F1
#
_entry.id   AF-A0A0C3QYL9-F1
#
_cell.length_a   1.000
_cell.length_b   1.000
_cell.length_c   1.000
_cell.angle_alpha   90.00
_cell.angle_beta   90.00
_cell.angle_gamma   90.00
#
_symmetry.space_group_name_H-M   'P 1'
#
loop_
_entity.id
_entity.type
_entity.pdbx_description
1 polymer ?
#
loop_
_entity_poly.entity_id
_entity_poly.type
_entity_poly.pdbx_seq_one_letter_code
_entity_poly.pdbx_strand_id
1 'polypeptide(L)'
;MLSFSRVFEPSIPATAWPIAWIVLFAVVMIDPFPLMHNHSRFWLLRNWTRLLLPGLYPVEFADFWMGDQMCSMVYTLSRFYFMGCLYSAGWNNATAKCNMSNNWIAGVLLASIPSLIRLIQCIKRYMDSQNHIHLINGGKYSSSIIAAGLFYNWRNHGSRSDRHYVAWIFFSTLSSVYTSGWDLLMDWSLLQSHSTRRFLRPELLYGDYFPIYYFAIVRCNILILTTANQLLDFC
;
A
#
# COMPACT_ATOMS: atom_id res chain seq x y z
N MET A 1 8.44 1.28 -26.21
CA MET A 1 9.90 1.54 -26.34
C MET A 1 10.12 3.04 -26.57
N LEU A 2 10.89 3.69 -25.69
CA LEU A 2 11.42 5.03 -25.97
C LEU A 2 12.52 4.86 -27.03
N SER A 3 12.14 4.97 -28.29
CA SER A 3 13.09 4.94 -29.39
C SER A 3 13.71 6.32 -29.55
N PHE A 4 15.05 6.40 -29.51
CA PHE A 4 15.80 7.61 -29.84
C PHE A 4 15.62 8.05 -31.31
N SER A 5 14.88 7.29 -32.12
CA SER A 5 14.51 7.65 -33.49
C SER A 5 13.50 8.81 -33.61
N ARG A 6 12.89 9.27 -32.50
CA ARG A 6 11.84 10.31 -32.49
C ARG A 6 12.26 11.63 -31.85
N VAL A 7 13.56 11.84 -31.59
CA VAL A 7 14.09 13.04 -30.92
C VAL A 7 13.78 14.34 -31.70
N PHE A 8 13.45 14.23 -32.99
CA PHE A 8 13.10 15.36 -33.87
C PHE A 8 11.66 15.30 -34.44
N GLU A 9 10.77 14.47 -33.89
CA GLU A 9 9.35 14.49 -34.30
C GLU A 9 8.67 15.78 -33.77
N PRO A 10 7.81 16.44 -34.56
CA PRO A 10 7.15 17.69 -34.16
C PRO A 10 6.14 17.51 -33.02
N SER A 11 5.82 16.27 -32.65
CA SER A 11 4.90 15.96 -31.56
C SER A 11 5.41 14.78 -30.73
N ILE A 12 5.65 15.01 -29.45
CA ILE A 12 5.93 13.95 -28.48
C ILE A 12 4.61 13.25 -28.16
N PRO A 13 4.50 11.91 -28.33
CA PRO A 13 3.29 11.19 -27.96
C PRO A 13 3.01 11.35 -26.46
N ALA A 14 1.74 11.60 -26.11
CA ALA A 14 1.32 11.82 -24.72
C ALA A 14 1.67 10.65 -23.78
N THR A 15 1.88 9.46 -24.34
CA THR A 15 2.28 8.24 -23.63
C THR A 15 3.71 8.28 -23.10
N ALA A 16 4.55 9.24 -23.51
CA ALA A 16 5.93 9.39 -23.02
C ALA A 16 6.02 10.08 -21.65
N TRP A 17 5.05 10.93 -21.31
CA TRP A 17 5.07 11.75 -20.09
C TRP A 17 5.16 10.95 -18.79
N PRO A 18 4.39 9.85 -18.58
CA PRO A 18 4.49 9.08 -17.35
C PRO A 18 5.89 8.51 -17.09
N ILE A 19 6.57 8.03 -18.15
CA ILE A 19 7.95 7.54 -18.03
C ILE A 19 8.89 8.71 -17.76
N ALA A 20 8.72 9.85 -18.43
CA ALA A 20 9.54 11.03 -18.21
C ALA A 20 9.51 11.48 -16.73
N TRP A 21 8.32 11.47 -16.09
CA TRP A 21 8.19 11.80 -14.67
C TRP A 21 8.87 10.77 -13.75
N ILE A 22 8.75 9.48 -14.05
CA ILE A 22 9.43 8.42 -13.29
C ILE A 22 10.95 8.55 -13.40
N VAL A 23 11.46 8.83 -14.60
CA VAL A 23 12.89 9.03 -14.85
C VAL A 23 13.38 10.30 -14.13
N LEU A 24 12.66 11.42 -14.25
CA LEU A 24 13.00 12.66 -13.56
C LEU A 24 13.04 12.45 -12.04
N PHE A 25 12.04 11.77 -11.48
CA PHE A 25 12.02 11.43 -10.06
C PHE A 25 13.23 10.58 -9.65
N ALA A 26 13.56 9.55 -10.42
CA ALA A 26 14.71 8.70 -10.15
C ALA A 26 16.04 9.47 -10.21
N VAL A 27 16.20 10.35 -11.21
CA VAL A 27 17.38 11.22 -11.35
C VAL A 27 17.49 12.15 -10.15
N VAL A 28 16.41 12.83 -9.75
CA VAL A 28 16.40 13.73 -8.59
C VAL A 28 16.72 12.98 -7.30
N MET A 29 16.24 11.73 -7.15
CA MET A 29 16.46 10.93 -5.95
C MET A 29 17.89 10.41 -5.81
N ILE A 30 18.51 9.97 -6.91
CA ILE A 30 19.86 9.36 -6.93
C ILE A 30 20.96 10.42 -7.06
N ASP A 31 20.60 11.63 -7.50
CA ASP A 31 21.52 12.74 -7.71
C ASP A 31 22.45 12.99 -6.49
N PRO A 32 23.79 12.86 -6.67
CA PRO A 32 24.75 13.05 -5.59
C PRO A 32 25.06 14.53 -5.31
N PHE A 33 24.63 15.47 -6.17
CA PHE A 33 24.90 16.89 -5.95
C PHE A 33 24.17 17.42 -4.70
N PRO A 34 24.73 18.41 -3.98
CA PRO A 34 24.13 19.01 -2.78
C PRO A 34 22.92 19.92 -3.10
N LEU A 35 22.17 19.60 -4.14
CA LEU A 35 20.95 20.28 -4.55
C LEU A 35 19.74 19.53 -3.98
N MET A 36 18.63 20.23 -3.74
CA MET A 36 17.35 19.64 -3.34
C MET A 36 17.39 18.71 -2.11
N HIS A 37 18.01 19.15 -1.00
CA HIS A 37 18.02 18.42 0.28
C HIS A 37 18.61 17.00 0.20
N ASN A 38 19.86 16.90 -0.25
CA ASN A 38 20.58 15.63 -0.41
C ASN A 38 20.50 14.69 0.80
N HIS A 39 20.66 15.20 2.03
CA HIS A 39 20.61 14.40 3.26
C HIS A 39 19.28 13.67 3.40
N SER A 40 18.16 14.36 3.15
CA SER A 40 16.82 13.78 3.21
C SER A 40 16.59 12.73 2.12
N ARG A 41 17.14 12.94 0.91
CA ARG A 41 17.04 11.96 -0.19
C ARG A 41 17.79 10.68 0.14
N PHE A 42 19.04 10.77 0.61
CA PHE A 42 19.82 9.60 1.02
C PHE A 42 19.21 8.89 2.22
N TRP A 43 18.67 9.65 3.19
CA TRP A 43 17.89 9.08 4.28
C TRP A 43 16.69 8.30 3.74
N LEU A 44 15.91 8.88 2.82
CA LEU A 44 14.75 8.22 2.23
C LEU A 44 15.15 6.95 1.45
N LEU A 45 16.20 7.02 0.61
CA LEU A 45 16.73 5.87 -0.12
C LEU A 45 17.17 4.75 0.83
N ARG A 46 17.86 5.08 1.92
CA ARG A 46 18.27 4.11 2.94
C ARG A 46 17.07 3.44 3.61
N ASN A 47 16.02 4.18 3.93
CA ASN A 47 14.82 3.59 4.53
C ASN A 47 14.07 2.70 3.53
N TRP A 48 14.01 3.11 2.25
CA TRP A 48 13.44 2.27 1.19
C TRP A 48 14.21 0.96 0.99
N THR A 49 15.55 0.99 1.03
CA THR A 49 16.35 -0.24 0.88
C THR A 49 16.18 -1.18 2.08
N ARG A 50 16.08 -0.64 3.31
CA ARG A 50 15.74 -1.44 4.50
C ARG A 50 14.34 -2.05 4.39
N LEU A 51 13.38 -1.32 3.85
CA LEU A 51 12.00 -1.77 3.67
C LEU A 51 11.87 -2.90 2.64
N LEU A 52 12.67 -2.88 1.57
CA LEU A 52 12.74 -3.94 0.56
C LEU A 52 13.47 -5.21 1.04
N LEU A 53 14.19 -5.11 2.15
CA LEU A 53 14.89 -6.23 2.80
C LEU A 53 14.32 -6.49 4.20
N PRO A 54 13.00 -6.75 4.32
CA PRO A 54 12.37 -6.89 5.61
C PRO A 54 12.95 -8.12 6.33
N GLY A 55 13.29 -7.96 7.62
CA GLY A 55 13.81 -9.04 8.46
C GLY A 55 15.34 -9.13 8.56
N LEU A 56 16.09 -8.51 7.65
CA LEU A 56 17.56 -8.46 7.77
C LEU A 56 18.05 -7.46 8.82
N TYR A 57 17.28 -6.39 9.03
CA TYR A 57 17.61 -5.32 9.95
C TYR A 57 16.60 -5.26 11.10
N PRO A 58 17.00 -4.75 12.29
CA PRO A 58 16.04 -4.40 13.32
C PRO A 58 15.05 -3.36 12.78
N VAL A 59 13.77 -3.53 13.10
CA VAL A 59 12.70 -2.67 12.58
C VAL A 59 12.63 -1.40 13.41
N GLU A 60 13.08 -0.29 12.83
CA GLU A 60 12.97 1.03 13.45
C GLU A 60 11.57 1.65 13.21
N PHE A 61 11.28 2.75 13.88
CA PHE A 61 10.03 3.47 13.69
C PHE A 61 9.83 3.95 12.24
N ALA A 62 10.90 4.42 11.59
CA ALA A 62 10.85 4.85 10.20
C ALA A 62 10.51 3.68 9.26
N ASP A 63 11.11 2.51 9.47
CA ASP A 63 10.83 1.28 8.70
C ASP A 63 9.37 0.83 8.87
N PHE A 64 8.84 0.92 10.10
CA PHE A 64 7.45 0.63 10.43
C PHE A 64 6.49 1.60 9.74
N TRP A 65 6.74 2.90 9.86
CA TRP A 65 5.89 3.95 9.30
C TRP A 65 5.87 3.92 7.78
N MET A 66 7.05 3.80 7.14
CA MET A 66 7.17 3.68 5.69
C MET A 66 6.44 2.45 5.16
N GLY A 67 6.52 1.33 5.87
CA GLY A 67 5.77 0.13 5.52
C GLY A 67 4.25 0.35 5.56
N ASP A 68 3.74 1.05 6.56
CA ASP A 68 2.30 1.37 6.62
C ASP A 68 1.88 2.29 5.46
N GLN A 69 2.73 3.24 5.06
CA GLN A 69 2.49 4.05 3.86
C GLN A 69 2.42 3.19 2.59
N MET A 70 3.27 2.16 2.45
CA MET A 70 3.20 1.24 1.30
C MET A 70 1.87 0.48 1.23
N CYS A 71 1.30 0.09 2.37
CA CYS A 71 0.00 -0.56 2.42
C CYS A 71 -1.12 0.34 1.89
N SER A 72 -1.06 1.65 2.17
CA SER A 72 -1.99 2.64 1.62
C SER A 72 -1.83 2.85 0.10
N MET A 73 -0.69 2.44 -0.47
CA MET A 73 -0.38 2.58 -1.90
C MET A 73 -0.56 1.28 -2.70
N VAL A 74 -1.10 0.20 -2.12
CA VAL A 74 -1.31 -1.11 -2.79
C VAL A 74 -2.00 -0.97 -4.16
N TYR A 75 -3.04 -0.14 -4.24
CA TYR A 75 -3.75 0.08 -5.50
C TYR A 75 -2.81 0.62 -6.58
N THR A 76 -2.08 1.70 -6.28
CA THR A 76 -1.12 2.32 -7.18
C THR A 76 0.00 1.35 -7.57
N LEU A 77 0.54 0.61 -6.59
CA LEU A 77 1.64 -0.34 -6.79
C LEU A 77 1.22 -1.48 -7.74
N SER A 78 0.02 -2.04 -7.56
CA SER A 78 -0.49 -3.10 -8.42
C SER A 78 -0.72 -2.66 -9.88
N ARG A 79 -0.93 -1.36 -10.12
CA ARG A 79 -1.11 -0.78 -11.46
C ARG A 79 0.20 -0.60 -12.24
N PHE A 80 1.37 -0.62 -11.59
CA PHE A 80 2.65 -0.56 -12.32
C PHE A 80 2.83 -1.75 -13.28
N TYR A 81 2.31 -2.93 -12.95
CA TYR A 81 2.32 -4.07 -13.87
C TYR A 81 1.51 -3.80 -15.13
N PHE A 82 0.29 -3.25 -14.97
CA PHE A 82 -0.55 -2.88 -16.11
C PHE A 82 0.18 -1.86 -16.98
N MET A 83 0.80 -0.85 -16.36
CA MET A 83 1.60 0.15 -17.06
C MET A 83 2.78 -0.47 -17.84
N GLY A 84 3.55 -1.36 -17.21
CA GLY A 84 4.65 -2.07 -17.88
C GLY A 84 4.16 -2.90 -19.07
N CYS A 85 3.05 -3.61 -18.91
CA CYS A 85 2.43 -4.38 -19.98
C CYS A 85 1.94 -3.48 -21.12
N LEU A 86 1.32 -2.34 -20.83
CA LEU A 86 0.88 -1.37 -21.85
C LEU A 86 2.04 -0.92 -22.75
N TYR A 87 3.17 -0.57 -22.13
CA TYR A 87 4.36 -0.13 -22.86
C TYR A 87 5.02 -1.25 -23.67
N SER A 88 4.94 -2.49 -23.19
CA SER A 88 5.42 -3.68 -23.92
C SER A 88 4.51 -4.02 -25.11
N ALA A 89 3.19 -3.95 -24.91
CA ALA A 89 2.18 -4.25 -25.94
C ALA A 89 2.00 -3.13 -26.99
N GLY A 90 2.68 -2.00 -26.82
CA GLY A 90 2.60 -0.87 -27.74
C GLY A 90 1.21 -0.22 -27.79
N TRP A 91 0.47 -0.25 -26.68
CA TRP A 91 -0.88 0.33 -26.54
C TRP A 91 -1.98 -0.29 -27.42
N ASN A 92 -1.68 -1.34 -28.19
CA ASN A 92 -2.63 -2.03 -29.06
C ASN A 92 -3.40 -3.12 -28.29
N ASN A 93 -4.74 -3.04 -28.27
CA ASN A 93 -5.61 -3.97 -27.51
C ASN A 93 -5.16 -4.12 -26.04
N ALA A 94 -4.78 -2.99 -25.44
CA ALA A 94 -4.26 -2.82 -24.10
C ALA A 94 -5.03 -3.58 -23.01
N THR A 95 -6.35 -3.40 -22.95
CA THR A 95 -7.21 -4.01 -21.92
C THR A 95 -7.32 -5.53 -22.05
N ALA A 96 -7.32 -6.07 -23.27
CA ALA A 96 -7.40 -7.52 -23.49
C ALA A 96 -6.06 -8.22 -23.21
N LYS A 97 -4.95 -7.62 -23.63
CA LYS A 97 -3.60 -8.20 -23.48
C LYS A 97 -3.03 -8.05 -22.07
N CYS A 98 -3.31 -6.93 -21.40
CA CYS A 98 -2.76 -6.60 -20.09
C CYS A 98 -3.74 -6.84 -18.94
N ASN A 99 -4.78 -7.64 -19.17
CA ASN A 99 -5.72 -7.99 -18.12
C ASN A 99 -5.00 -8.84 -17.05
N MET A 100 -4.90 -8.30 -15.84
CA MET A 100 -4.32 -9.00 -14.70
C MET A 100 -5.09 -10.28 -14.34
N SER A 101 -6.36 -10.41 -14.75
CA SER A 101 -7.12 -11.66 -14.54
C SER A 101 -6.50 -12.86 -15.26
N ASN A 102 -5.84 -12.66 -16.41
CA ASN A 102 -5.18 -13.74 -17.13
C ASN A 102 -3.95 -14.28 -16.36
N ASN A 103 -3.34 -13.44 -15.53
CA ASN A 103 -2.20 -13.77 -14.66
C ASN A 103 -2.57 -13.51 -13.20
N TRP A 104 -3.68 -14.09 -12.73
CA TRP A 104 -4.24 -13.80 -11.41
C TRP A 104 -3.23 -14.00 -10.26
N ILE A 105 -2.31 -14.98 -10.37
CA ILE A 105 -1.22 -15.22 -9.40
C ILE A 105 -0.30 -14.01 -9.30
N ALA A 106 0.10 -13.41 -10.42
CA ALA A 106 0.92 -12.20 -10.42
C ALA A 106 0.17 -11.02 -9.78
N GLY A 107 -1.14 -10.93 -10.01
CA GLY A 107 -2.02 -9.98 -9.32
C GLY A 107 -2.00 -10.14 -7.81
N VAL A 108 -2.16 -11.38 -7.31
CA VAL A 108 -2.11 -11.71 -5.88
C VAL A 108 -0.77 -11.31 -5.29
N LEU A 109 0.34 -11.73 -5.92
CA LEU A 109 1.68 -11.44 -5.43
C LEU A 109 1.92 -9.93 -5.33
N LEU A 110 1.66 -9.19 -6.41
CA LEU A 110 1.91 -7.74 -6.45
C LEU A 110 1.04 -6.97 -5.45
N ALA A 111 -0.23 -7.32 -5.31
CA ALA A 111 -1.11 -6.67 -4.33
C ALA A 111 -0.74 -7.04 -2.89
N SER A 112 -0.13 -8.20 -2.67
CA SER A 112 0.26 -8.68 -1.35
C SER A 112 1.64 -8.21 -0.91
N ILE A 113 2.47 -7.63 -1.80
CA ILE A 113 3.84 -7.19 -1.47
C ILE A 113 3.88 -6.29 -0.23
N PRO A 114 3.09 -5.20 -0.13
CA PRO A 114 3.16 -4.31 1.03
C PRO A 114 2.78 -5.03 2.34
N SER A 115 1.67 -5.78 2.32
CA SER A 115 1.22 -6.56 3.47
C SER A 115 2.22 -7.66 3.87
N LEU A 116 2.91 -8.28 2.91
CA LEU A 116 3.93 -9.28 3.16
C LEU A 116 5.17 -8.67 3.81
N ILE A 117 5.63 -7.51 3.33
CA ILE A 117 6.73 -6.76 3.94
C ILE A 117 6.41 -6.47 5.43
N ARG A 118 5.18 -6.02 5.71
CA ARG A 118 4.72 -5.76 7.08
C ARG A 118 4.62 -7.02 7.92
N LEU A 119 4.12 -8.11 7.36
CA LEU A 119 4.06 -9.40 8.05
C LEU A 119 5.46 -9.85 8.47
N ILE A 120 6.45 -9.76 7.57
CA ILE A 120 7.84 -10.12 7.88
C ILE A 120 8.42 -9.19 8.96
N GLN A 121 8.18 -7.88 8.88
CA GLN A 121 8.59 -6.93 9.92
C GLN A 121 7.95 -7.23 11.29
N CYS A 122 6.67 -7.61 11.32
CA CYS A 122 5.97 -8.00 12.54
C CYS A 122 6.56 -9.27 13.15
N ILE A 123 6.86 -10.28 12.33
CA ILE A 123 7.53 -11.51 12.76
C ILE A 123 8.93 -11.18 13.32
N LYS A 124 9.71 -10.35 12.62
CA LYS A 124 11.04 -9.92 13.09
C LYS A 124 10.97 -9.22 14.44
N ARG A 125 10.03 -8.28 14.61
CA ARG A 125 9.82 -7.59 15.90
C ARG A 125 9.40 -8.54 17.00
N TYR A 126 8.56 -9.53 16.70
CA TYR A 126 8.22 -10.57 17.66
C TYR A 126 9.46 -11.39 18.07
N MET A 127 10.30 -11.79 17.12
CA MET A 127 11.54 -12.52 17.42
C MET A 127 12.47 -11.69 18.32
N ASP A 128 12.58 -10.39 18.06
CA ASP A 128 13.49 -9.50 18.79
C ASP A 128 12.97 -9.13 20.19
N SER A 129 11.66 -8.91 20.35
CA SER A 129 11.08 -8.39 21.60
C SER A 129 10.27 -9.40 22.41
N GLN A 130 9.94 -10.56 21.84
CA GLN A 130 9.05 -11.60 22.39
C GLN A 130 7.65 -11.08 22.80
N ASN A 131 7.21 -9.95 22.26
CA ASN A 131 5.91 -9.36 22.59
C ASN A 131 4.85 -9.80 21.57
N HIS A 132 3.85 -10.55 22.04
CA HIS A 132 2.76 -11.08 21.22
C HIS A 132 1.96 -10.02 20.47
N ILE A 133 1.97 -8.75 20.90
CA ILE A 133 1.30 -7.67 20.18
C ILE A 133 1.79 -7.54 18.73
N HIS A 134 3.05 -7.89 18.46
CA HIS A 134 3.61 -7.89 17.11
C HIS A 134 3.03 -9.00 16.24
N LEU A 135 2.74 -10.18 16.80
CA LEU A 135 2.07 -11.26 16.06
C LEU A 135 0.61 -10.94 15.80
N ILE A 136 -0.09 -10.30 16.74
CA ILE A 136 -1.46 -9.83 16.53
C ILE A 136 -1.47 -8.84 15.36
N ASN A 137 -0.55 -7.87 15.34
CA ASN A 137 -0.38 -6.97 14.19
C ASN A 137 -0.06 -7.75 12.89
N GLY A 138 0.79 -8.79 12.96
CA GLY A 138 1.03 -9.70 11.85
C GLY A 138 -0.26 -10.32 11.30
N GLY A 139 -1.19 -10.73 12.17
CA GLY A 139 -2.50 -11.25 11.80
C GLY A 139 -3.32 -10.28 10.95
N LYS A 140 -3.25 -8.98 11.19
CA LYS A 140 -3.88 -7.91 10.39
C LYS A 140 -3.41 -7.94 8.93
N TYR A 141 -2.10 -8.13 8.74
CA TYR A 141 -1.53 -8.20 7.39
C TYR A 141 -1.80 -9.54 6.71
N SER A 142 -1.81 -10.64 7.48
CA SER A 142 -2.19 -11.96 6.96
C SER A 142 -3.63 -11.98 6.46
N SER A 143 -4.59 -11.40 7.18
CA SER A 143 -5.98 -11.29 6.72
C SER A 143 -6.11 -10.46 5.43
N SER A 144 -5.30 -9.40 5.31
CA SER A 144 -5.25 -8.58 4.09
C SER A 144 -4.70 -9.35 2.88
N ILE A 145 -3.69 -10.21 3.08
CA ILE A 145 -3.14 -11.08 2.02
C ILE A 145 -4.19 -12.11 1.57
N ILE A 146 -4.92 -12.71 2.51
CA ILE A 146 -6.01 -13.67 2.20
C ILE A 146 -7.12 -12.97 1.40
N ALA A 147 -7.54 -11.78 1.82
CA ALA A 147 -8.55 -10.99 1.12
C ALA A 147 -8.11 -10.65 -0.32
N ALA A 148 -6.85 -10.27 -0.52
CA ALA A 148 -6.28 -10.03 -1.84
C ALA A 148 -6.26 -11.32 -2.70
N GLY A 149 -5.87 -12.46 -2.13
CA GLY A 149 -5.91 -13.76 -2.79
C GLY A 149 -7.30 -14.12 -3.31
N LEU A 150 -8.32 -13.95 -2.46
CA LEU A 150 -9.71 -14.23 -2.80
C LEU A 150 -10.27 -13.26 -3.85
N PHE A 151 -9.86 -11.99 -3.82
CA PHE A 151 -10.23 -11.01 -4.83
C PHE A 151 -9.80 -11.44 -6.24
N TYR A 152 -8.51 -11.74 -6.42
CA TYR A 152 -7.99 -12.13 -7.73
C TYR A 152 -8.50 -13.50 -8.18
N ASN A 153 -8.73 -14.42 -7.23
CA ASN A 153 -9.39 -15.69 -7.51
C ASN A 153 -10.81 -15.46 -8.06
N TRP A 154 -11.63 -14.64 -7.39
CA TRP A 154 -12.95 -14.28 -7.89
C TRP A 154 -12.88 -13.61 -9.28
N ARG A 155 -11.95 -12.69 -9.50
CA ARG A 155 -11.79 -12.01 -10.79
C ARG A 155 -11.42 -12.96 -11.93
N ASN A 156 -10.74 -14.07 -11.63
CA ASN A 156 -10.43 -15.12 -12.60
C ASN A 156 -11.68 -15.92 -13.02
N HIS A 157 -12.63 -16.12 -12.10
CA HIS A 157 -13.87 -16.87 -12.35
C HIS A 157 -15.03 -16.03 -12.95
N GLY A 158 -14.92 -14.70 -12.94
CA GLY A 158 -15.69 -13.80 -13.81
C GLY A 158 -17.18 -13.59 -13.47
N SER A 159 -17.77 -14.30 -12.50
CA SER A 159 -19.19 -14.18 -12.15
C SER A 159 -19.44 -13.44 -10.84
N ARG A 160 -20.33 -12.44 -10.86
CA ARG A 160 -20.75 -11.65 -9.66
C ARG A 160 -21.61 -12.45 -8.67
N SER A 161 -22.15 -13.61 -9.05
CA SER A 161 -23.02 -14.45 -8.21
C SER A 161 -22.36 -15.79 -7.82
N ASP A 162 -21.03 -15.84 -7.81
CA ASP A 162 -20.27 -17.05 -7.54
C ASP A 162 -19.87 -17.20 -6.07
N ARG A 163 -19.60 -18.43 -5.62
CA ARG A 163 -19.09 -18.75 -4.28
C ARG A 163 -17.80 -17.98 -3.96
N HIS A 164 -16.96 -17.76 -4.97
CA HIS A 164 -15.73 -16.96 -4.84
C HIS A 164 -15.99 -15.49 -4.51
N TYR A 165 -17.08 -14.90 -5.04
CA TYR A 165 -17.48 -13.53 -4.74
C TYR A 165 -17.91 -13.39 -3.27
N VAL A 166 -18.76 -14.31 -2.79
CA VAL A 166 -19.24 -14.33 -1.40
C VAL A 166 -18.08 -14.53 -0.43
N ALA A 167 -17.17 -15.47 -0.73
CA ALA A 167 -15.97 -15.70 0.07
C ALA A 167 -15.09 -14.45 0.11
N TRP A 168 -14.85 -13.79 -1.02
CA TRP A 168 -14.06 -12.56 -1.07
C TRP A 168 -14.68 -11.45 -0.22
N ILE A 169 -15.99 -11.19 -0.34
CA ILE A 169 -16.68 -10.17 0.48
C ILE A 169 -16.54 -10.48 1.97
N PHE A 170 -16.79 -11.72 2.37
CA PHE A 170 -16.73 -12.12 3.77
C PHE A 170 -15.33 -11.88 4.37
N PHE A 171 -14.28 -12.39 3.72
CA PHE A 171 -12.91 -12.24 4.20
C PHE A 171 -12.40 -10.79 4.10
N SER A 172 -12.83 -10.04 3.07
CA SER A 172 -12.48 -8.61 2.95
C SER A 172 -13.15 -7.78 4.03
N THR A 173 -14.39 -8.11 4.40
CA THR A 173 -15.10 -7.47 5.51
C THR A 173 -14.40 -7.77 6.83
N LEU A 174 -14.05 -9.05 7.08
CA LEU A 174 -13.32 -9.43 8.28
C LEU A 174 -11.96 -8.72 8.37
N SER A 175 -11.22 -8.67 7.26
CA SER A 175 -9.94 -7.95 7.17
C SER A 175 -10.13 -6.45 7.44
N SER A 176 -11.18 -5.83 6.89
CA SER A 176 -11.46 -4.41 7.08
C SER A 176 -11.84 -4.09 8.53
N VAL A 177 -12.70 -4.91 9.14
CA VAL A 177 -13.08 -4.77 10.55
C VAL A 177 -11.86 -4.95 11.45
N TYR A 178 -10.99 -5.93 11.16
CA TYR A 178 -9.76 -6.11 11.92
C TYR A 178 -8.83 -4.91 11.78
N THR A 179 -8.57 -4.43 10.56
CA THR A 179 -7.70 -3.27 10.34
C THR A 179 -8.25 -2.01 11.00
N SER A 180 -9.54 -1.70 10.81
CA SER A 180 -10.18 -0.57 11.48
C SER A 180 -10.13 -0.69 13.00
N GLY A 181 -10.38 -1.89 13.54
CA GLY A 181 -10.29 -2.15 14.97
C GLY A 181 -8.88 -1.94 15.51
N TRP A 182 -7.86 -2.41 14.79
CA TRP A 182 -6.46 -2.18 15.13
C TRP A 182 -6.13 -0.69 15.15
N ASP A 183 -6.46 0.03 14.09
CA ASP A 183 -6.14 1.45 13.97
C ASP A 183 -6.82 2.22 15.13
N LEU A 184 -8.12 2.01 15.36
CA LEU A 184 -8.87 2.70 16.43
C LEU A 184 -8.32 2.40 17.84
N LEU A 185 -8.01 1.14 18.13
CA LEU A 185 -7.67 0.69 19.49
C LEU A 185 -6.18 0.83 19.81
N MET A 186 -5.31 0.47 18.87
CA MET A 186 -3.86 0.42 19.08
C MET A 186 -3.21 1.74 18.67
N ASP A 187 -3.43 2.17 17.42
CA ASP A 187 -2.71 3.32 16.86
C ASP A 187 -3.27 4.65 17.36
N TRP A 188 -4.60 4.77 17.40
CA TRP A 188 -5.29 5.95 17.91
C TRP A 188 -5.59 5.88 19.41
N SER A 189 -5.57 4.69 20.00
CA SER A 189 -5.80 4.51 21.45
C SER A 189 -7.12 5.11 21.95
N LEU A 190 -8.19 4.99 21.13
CA LEU A 190 -9.45 5.70 21.34
C LEU A 190 -10.26 5.26 22.58
N LEU A 191 -9.91 4.15 23.23
CA LEU A 191 -10.64 3.63 24.40
C LEU A 191 -9.84 3.71 25.70
N GLN A 192 -8.82 4.57 25.78
CA GLN A 192 -8.10 4.79 27.03
C GLN A 192 -8.96 5.58 28.02
N SER A 193 -9.50 4.88 29.03
CA SER A 193 -10.40 5.42 30.06
C SER A 193 -9.77 6.51 30.95
N HIS A 194 -8.43 6.58 31.01
CA HIS A 194 -7.68 7.46 31.91
C HIS A 194 -7.22 8.80 31.28
N SER A 195 -7.94 9.29 30.28
CA SER A 195 -7.59 10.54 29.58
C SER A 195 -8.45 11.72 30.01
N THR A 196 -7.84 12.91 30.11
CA THR A 196 -8.52 14.20 30.31
C THR A 196 -9.48 14.56 29.17
N ARG A 197 -9.34 13.95 27.98
CA ARG A 197 -10.24 14.11 26.83
C ARG A 197 -10.86 12.77 26.45
N ARG A 198 -12.20 12.70 26.46
CA ARG A 198 -12.96 11.48 26.16
C ARG A 198 -12.51 10.89 24.82
N PHE A 199 -12.02 9.65 24.84
CA PHE A 199 -11.58 8.90 23.67
C PHE A 199 -10.26 9.33 22.99
N LEU A 200 -9.43 10.23 23.52
CA LEU A 200 -8.08 10.47 22.97
C LEU A 200 -7.00 10.06 23.97
N ARG A 201 -5.81 9.69 23.48
CA ARG A 201 -4.65 9.48 24.35
C ARG A 201 -4.26 10.78 25.09
N PRO A 202 -3.73 10.70 26.32
CA PRO A 202 -3.41 11.88 27.14
C PRO A 202 -2.29 12.75 26.55
N GLU A 203 -1.32 12.16 25.86
CA GLU A 203 -0.15 12.84 25.28
C GLU A 203 -0.33 13.11 23.78
N LEU A 204 -0.96 14.22 23.38
CA LEU A 204 -1.16 14.57 21.97
C LEU A 204 0.03 15.36 21.42
N LEU A 205 0.50 14.99 20.21
CA LEU A 205 1.61 15.67 19.54
C LEU A 205 1.26 17.14 19.19
N TYR A 206 -0.02 17.39 18.86
CA TYR A 206 -0.60 18.71 18.64
C TYR A 206 -1.80 18.92 19.58
N GLY A 207 -1.52 19.18 20.85
CA GLY A 207 -2.55 19.31 21.90
C GLY A 207 -3.62 20.38 21.62
N ASP A 208 -3.25 21.46 20.91
CA ASP A 208 -4.13 22.58 20.61
C ASP A 208 -5.10 22.30 19.45
N TYR A 209 -4.77 21.34 18.57
CA TYR A 209 -5.54 21.02 17.36
C TYR A 209 -6.31 19.70 17.48
N PHE A 210 -6.88 19.42 18.65
CA PHE A 210 -7.61 18.18 18.94
C PHE A 210 -8.77 17.83 17.97
N PRO A 211 -9.52 18.77 17.34
CA PRO A 211 -10.59 18.39 16.40
C PRO A 211 -10.06 17.72 15.13
N ILE A 212 -8.81 18.01 14.74
CA ILE A 212 -8.17 17.39 13.57
C ILE A 212 -7.99 15.88 13.78
N TYR A 213 -7.71 15.45 15.02
CA TYR A 213 -7.57 14.04 15.36
C TYR A 213 -8.89 13.29 15.14
N TYR A 214 -10.02 13.83 15.61
CA TYR A 214 -11.33 13.22 15.37
C TYR A 214 -11.70 13.18 13.89
N PHE A 215 -11.44 14.27 13.15
CA PHE A 215 -11.66 14.31 11.71
C PHE A 215 -10.83 13.24 10.97
N ALA A 216 -9.54 13.11 11.32
CA ALA A 216 -8.66 12.11 10.74
C ALA A 216 -9.12 10.68 11.04
N ILE A 217 -9.55 10.40 12.28
CA ILE A 217 -10.09 9.10 12.69
C ILE A 217 -11.31 8.72 11.87
N VAL A 218 -12.29 9.62 11.78
CA VAL A 218 -13.53 9.38 11.03
C VAL A 218 -13.22 9.18 9.54
N ARG A 219 -12.39 10.04 8.95
CA ARG A 219 -12.02 9.93 7.53
C ARG A 219 -11.25 8.65 7.23
N CYS A 220 -10.29 8.25 8.05
CA CYS A 220 -9.51 7.03 7.84
C CYS A 220 -10.39 5.78 7.93
N ASN A 221 -11.28 5.70 8.91
CA ASN A 221 -12.17 4.54 9.07
C ASN A 221 -13.20 4.45 7.95
N ILE A 222 -13.78 5.57 7.51
CA ILE A 222 -14.66 5.60 6.33
C ILE A 222 -13.89 5.15 5.10
N LEU A 223 -12.65 5.60 4.91
CA LEU A 223 -11.82 5.20 3.77
C LEU A 223 -11.53 3.69 3.79
N ILE A 224 -11.14 3.11 4.93
CA ILE A 224 -10.90 1.67 5.06
C ILE A 224 -12.17 0.87 4.75
N LEU A 225 -13.32 1.26 5.32
CA LEU A 225 -14.60 0.59 5.07
C LEU A 225 -15.08 0.76 3.62
N THR A 226 -14.76 1.88 2.97
CA THR A 226 -15.12 2.12 1.57
C THR A 226 -14.13 1.52 0.59
N THR A 227 -12.87 1.25 0.93
CA THR A 227 -11.93 0.53 0.04
C THR A 227 -12.39 -0.90 -0.25
N ALA A 228 -13.15 -1.52 0.67
CA ALA A 228 -13.87 -2.77 0.38
C ALA A 228 -14.92 -2.60 -0.74
N ASN A 229 -15.53 -1.42 -0.86
CA ASN A 229 -16.55 -1.07 -1.86
C ASN A 229 -15.96 -0.43 -3.14
N GLN A 230 -14.81 0.25 -3.09
CA GLN A 230 -14.19 0.87 -4.26
C GLN A 230 -13.73 -0.16 -5.31
N LEU A 231 -13.52 -1.42 -4.92
CA LEU A 231 -13.30 -2.52 -5.87
C LEU A 231 -14.58 -2.91 -6.63
N LEU A 232 -15.77 -2.52 -6.15
CA LEU A 232 -17.07 -2.75 -6.79
C LEU A 232 -17.48 -1.58 -7.71
N ASP A 233 -17.13 -0.33 -7.37
CA ASP A 233 -17.62 0.87 -8.07
C ASP A 233 -16.89 1.24 -9.37
N PHE A 234 -15.76 0.59 -9.69
CA PHE A 234 -15.00 0.83 -10.93
C PHE A 234 -15.09 -0.34 -11.94
N CYS A 235 -16.17 -1.13 -11.85
CA CYS A 235 -16.45 -2.28 -12.72
C CYS A 235 -17.75 -2.08 -13.51
#